data_AF-A0A3M4W4E8-F1
#
_entry.id   AF-A0A3M4W4E8-F1
#
_cell.length_a   1.000
_cell.length_b   1.000
_cell.length_c   1.000
_cell.angle_alpha   90.00
_cell.angle_beta   90.00
_cell.angle_gamma   90.00
#
_symmetry.space_group_name_H-M   'P 1'
#
loop_
_entity.id
_entity.type
_entity.pdbx_description
1 polymer ?
#
loop_
_entity_poly.entity_id
_entity_poly.type
_entity_poly.pdbx_seq_one_letter_code
_entity_poly.pdbx_strand_id
1 'polypeptide(L)'
;MNKSPYLLDGRLSDVMAMIQVLALSEKTRRTEEGMTGELQGPPKSAANWIAVGLQHREFFRVKPEGPKPAHISLIARNAQEATQDEGGEQKRPLLSSDATAKLMQLAVDLHARQLQRSEAWRTTVIPIVIAVLAAVASIFSAFINITQKPQPVGFAGICNEARPLAAESPR
;
A
#
# COMPACT_ATOMS: atom_id res chain seq x y z
N MET A 1 -15.42 1.61 1.01
CA MET A 1 -14.02 1.30 1.40
C MET A 1 -13.49 2.45 2.24
N ASN A 2 -13.32 2.28 3.55
CA ASN A 2 -12.57 3.26 4.35
C ASN A 2 -11.09 3.10 4.00
N LYS A 3 -10.53 4.05 3.24
CA LYS A 3 -9.09 4.11 2.99
C LYS A 3 -8.39 4.33 4.34
N SER A 4 -7.37 3.53 4.62
CA SER A 4 -6.56 3.69 5.83
C SER A 4 -5.97 5.10 5.88
N PRO A 5 -5.94 5.79 7.04
CA PRO A 5 -5.39 7.15 7.16
C PRO A 5 -3.95 7.27 6.65
N TYR A 6 -3.18 6.17 6.72
CA TYR A 6 -1.82 6.08 6.22
C TYR A 6 -1.70 6.21 4.70
N LEU A 7 -2.75 5.86 3.94
CA LEU A 7 -2.73 5.79 2.48
C LEU A 7 -3.18 7.08 1.81
N LEU A 8 -3.23 8.18 2.55
CA LEU A 8 -3.46 9.51 2.01
C LEU A 8 -2.17 10.05 1.41
N ASP A 9 -2.26 10.71 0.26
CA ASP A 9 -1.10 11.26 -0.44
C ASP A 9 -0.39 12.30 0.44
N GLY A 10 0.94 12.20 0.56
CA GLY A 10 1.73 13.06 1.43
C GLY A 10 1.62 12.76 2.93
N ARG A 11 0.87 11.73 3.36
CA ARG A 11 0.70 11.44 4.79
C ARG A 11 2.00 11.08 5.48
N LEU A 12 2.79 10.20 4.87
CA LEU A 12 4.05 9.77 5.46
C LEU A 12 5.00 10.95 5.67
N SER A 13 5.09 11.87 4.69
CA SER A 13 5.94 13.05 4.82
C SER A 13 5.48 13.97 5.96
N ASP A 14 4.17 14.19 6.10
CA ASP A 14 3.63 15.01 7.18
C ASP A 14 3.91 14.39 8.55
N VAL A 15 3.71 13.08 8.69
CA VAL A 15 4.00 12.35 9.95
C VAL A 15 5.49 12.40 10.30
N MET A 16 6.37 12.18 9.32
CA MET A 16 7.82 12.25 9.55
C MET A 16 8.27 13.65 9.96
N ALA A 17 7.76 14.69 9.29
CA ALA A 17 8.06 16.08 9.61
C ALA A 17 7.63 16.43 11.05
N MET A 18 6.42 16.03 11.45
CA MET A 18 5.94 16.20 12.82
C MET A 18 6.81 15.47 13.85
N ILE A 19 7.24 14.23 13.55
CA ILE A 19 8.16 13.49 14.43
C ILE A 19 9.45 14.27 14.63
N GLN A 20 10.06 14.76 13.56
CA GLN A 20 11.33 15.51 13.63
C GLN A 20 11.19 16.77 14.48
N VAL A 21 10.17 17.60 14.22
CA VAL A 21 9.99 18.86 14.96
C VAL A 21 9.68 18.61 16.43
N LEU A 22 8.80 17.67 16.75
CA LEU A 22 8.42 17.40 18.15
C LEU A 22 9.51 16.67 18.94
N ALA A 23 10.37 15.89 18.26
CA ALA A 23 11.47 15.17 18.89
C ALA A 23 12.67 16.07 19.17
N LEU A 24 13.02 16.94 18.21
CA LEU A 24 14.27 17.70 18.23
C LEU A 24 14.13 19.14 18.71
N SER A 25 12.91 19.69 18.78
CA SER A 25 12.73 21.06 19.27
C SER A 25 12.66 21.14 20.79
N GLU A 26 13.10 22.26 21.38
CA GLU A 26 13.08 22.45 22.84
C GLU A 26 11.65 22.32 23.43
N LYS A 27 10.65 22.84 22.73
CA LYS A 27 9.25 22.79 23.16
C LYS A 27 8.64 21.41 22.94
N THR A 28 8.29 20.72 24.02
CA THR A 28 7.67 19.38 23.98
C THR A 28 6.26 19.37 23.37
N ARG A 29 5.57 20.51 23.43
CA ARG A 29 4.18 20.66 22.97
C ARG A 29 4.10 21.79 21.98
N ARG A 30 3.29 21.62 20.95
CA ARG A 30 3.11 22.59 19.88
C ARG A 30 1.64 22.76 19.55
N THR A 31 1.19 24.00 19.41
CA THR A 31 -0.15 24.32 18.90
C THR A 31 -0.15 24.19 17.37
N GLU A 32 -1.33 24.35 16.76
CA GLU A 32 -1.47 24.37 15.31
C GLU A 32 -0.60 25.46 14.67
N GLU A 33 -0.64 26.68 15.20
CA GLU A 33 0.14 27.82 14.72
C GLU A 33 1.64 27.56 14.92
N GLY A 34 1.98 26.97 16.07
CA GLY A 34 3.34 26.57 16.37
C GLY A 34 3.89 25.49 15.45
N MET A 35 3.02 24.68 14.81
CA MET A 35 3.43 23.71 13.79
C MET A 35 3.51 24.32 12.41
N THR A 36 2.52 25.11 12.02
CA THR A 36 2.55 25.84 10.75
C THR A 36 3.77 26.77 10.65
N GLY A 37 4.17 27.41 11.75
CA GLY A 37 5.37 28.26 11.79
C GLY A 37 6.68 27.50 11.59
N GLU A 38 6.84 26.33 12.22
CA GLU A 38 8.07 25.52 12.11
C GLU A 38 8.17 24.77 10.78
N LEU A 39 7.05 24.22 10.31
CA LEU A 39 6.97 23.44 9.07
C LEU A 39 6.69 24.31 7.84
N GLN A 40 6.62 25.64 8.03
CA GLN A 40 6.44 26.64 6.98
C GLN A 40 5.20 26.42 6.11
N GLY A 41 4.12 25.92 6.70
CA GLY A 41 2.87 25.67 5.98
C GLY A 41 1.94 24.67 6.66
N PRO A 42 0.73 24.50 6.11
CA PRO A 42 -0.20 23.45 6.53
C PRO A 42 0.27 22.06 6.06
N PRO A 43 -0.25 20.97 6.65
CA PRO A 43 0.04 19.63 6.16
C PRO A 43 -0.51 19.42 4.75
N LYS A 44 0.13 18.54 3.97
CA LYS A 44 -0.30 18.21 2.61
C LYS A 44 -1.49 17.24 2.59
N SER A 45 -1.64 16.44 3.63
CA SER A 45 -2.55 15.29 3.67
C SER A 45 -3.76 15.47 4.60
N ALA A 46 -3.89 16.62 5.26
CA ALA A 46 -5.02 16.93 6.16
C ALA A 46 -5.36 18.42 6.14
N ALA A 47 -6.47 18.79 6.79
CA ALA A 47 -6.87 20.19 6.93
C ALA A 47 -5.94 21.01 7.84
N ASN A 48 -5.36 20.38 8.86
CA ASN A 48 -4.50 21.02 9.86
C ASN A 48 -3.62 19.97 10.57
N TRP A 49 -2.54 20.40 11.23
CA TRP A 49 -1.59 19.50 11.90
C TRP A 49 -2.24 18.72 13.05
N ILE A 50 -3.20 19.32 13.75
CA ILE A 50 -3.99 18.66 14.80
C ILE A 50 -4.73 17.43 14.25
N ALA A 51 -5.31 17.52 13.06
CA ALA A 51 -5.98 16.40 12.40
C ALA A 51 -5.02 15.27 12.04
N VAL A 52 -3.79 15.59 11.58
CA VAL A 52 -2.74 14.57 11.36
C VAL A 52 -2.46 13.82 12.66
N GLY A 53 -2.27 14.55 13.76
CA GLY A 53 -2.02 13.98 15.09
C GLY A 53 -3.17 13.11 15.60
N LEU A 54 -4.42 13.48 15.33
CA LEU A 54 -5.61 12.70 15.71
C LEU A 54 -5.74 11.40 14.91
N GLN A 55 -5.27 11.37 13.67
CA GLN A 55 -5.27 10.18 12.82
C GLN A 55 -4.12 9.22 13.15
N HIS A 56 -3.03 9.73 13.72
CA HIS A 56 -1.80 9.00 14.03
C HIS A 56 -1.50 8.96 15.53
N ARG A 57 -2.44 8.41 16.31
CA ARG A 57 -2.37 8.35 17.79
C ARG A 57 -1.31 7.38 18.32
N GLU A 58 -0.71 6.57 17.47
CA GLU A 58 0.43 5.71 17.78
C GLU A 58 1.72 6.49 18.00
N PHE A 59 1.86 7.68 17.39
CA PHE A 59 3.00 8.58 17.59
C PHE A 59 2.64 9.78 18.46
N PHE A 60 1.45 10.32 18.23
CA PHE A 60 1.08 11.63 18.74
C PHE A 60 0.02 11.55 19.83
N ARG A 61 0.23 12.36 20.86
CA ARG A 61 -0.80 12.70 21.83
C ARG A 61 -1.32 14.09 21.49
N VAL A 62 -2.59 14.14 21.09
CA VAL A 62 -3.33 15.39 20.90
C VAL A 62 -4.15 15.67 22.15
N LYS A 63 -3.99 16.87 22.71
CA LYS A 63 -4.90 17.38 23.74
C LYS A 63 -5.85 18.37 23.06
N PRO A 64 -7.17 18.12 23.10
CA PRO A 64 -8.15 19.03 22.51
C PRO A 64 -8.15 20.36 23.25
N GLU A 65 -8.75 21.36 22.61
CA GLU A 65 -8.91 22.69 23.18
C GLU A 65 -9.69 22.64 24.50
N GLY A 66 -9.31 23.52 25.43
CA GLY A 66 -9.92 23.67 26.73
C GLY A 66 -9.45 24.99 27.34
N PRO A 67 -8.87 25.01 28.57
CA PRO A 67 -8.27 26.23 29.12
C PRO A 67 -7.02 26.72 28.37
N LYS A 68 -6.45 25.86 27.53
CA LYS A 68 -5.26 26.11 26.71
C LYS A 68 -5.56 25.71 25.27
N PRO A 69 -4.89 26.32 24.28
CA PRO A 69 -5.05 25.94 22.88
C PRO A 69 -4.73 24.45 22.67
N ALA A 70 -5.42 23.86 21.70
CA ALA A 70 -5.17 22.49 21.28
C ALA A 70 -3.69 22.33 20.90
N HIS A 71 -3.08 21.24 21.35
CA HIS A 71 -1.67 21.00 21.10
C HIS A 71 -1.35 19.52 20.92
N ILE A 72 -0.24 19.30 20.21
CA ILE A 72 0.29 18.01 19.86
C ILE A 72 1.62 17.82 20.59
N SER A 73 1.89 16.59 20.99
CA SER A 73 3.16 16.17 21.57
C SER A 73 3.46 14.74 21.17
N LEU A 74 4.74 14.37 21.12
CA LEU A 74 5.14 12.98 20.94
C LEU A 74 4.86 12.18 22.21
N ILE A 75 4.32 10.97 22.03
CA ILE A 75 4.10 10.02 23.13
C ILE A 75 5.43 9.64 23.76
N ALA A 76 6.45 9.32 22.94
CA ALA A 76 7.78 8.93 23.42
C ALA A 76 8.41 10.00 24.33
N ARG A 77 8.32 11.26 23.93
CA ARG A 77 8.85 12.38 24.73
C ARG A 77 8.02 12.63 26.00
N ASN A 78 6.71 12.46 25.91
CA ASN A 78 5.81 12.52 27.06
C ASN A 78 5.88 11.29 27.99
N ALA A 79 6.67 10.28 27.68
CA ALA A 79 6.95 9.16 28.58
C ALA A 79 8.21 9.41 29.43
N GLN A 80 9.11 10.29 29.00
CA GLN A 80 10.35 10.61 29.73
C GLN A 80 10.07 11.41 31.01
N GLU A 81 10.89 11.20 32.04
CA GLU A 81 10.80 11.97 33.28
C GLU A 81 11.03 13.46 33.02
N ALA A 82 10.27 14.31 33.71
CA ALA A 82 10.45 15.75 33.62
C ALA A 82 11.67 16.14 34.45
N THR A 83 12.65 16.77 33.81
CA THR A 83 13.81 17.34 34.49
C THR A 83 13.49 18.79 34.84
N GLN A 84 13.90 19.25 36.02
CA GLN A 84 13.81 20.66 36.35
C GLN A 84 15.01 21.37 35.72
N ASP A 85 14.72 22.39 34.91
CA ASP A 85 15.73 23.32 34.41
C ASP A 85 16.21 24.24 35.54
N GLU A 86 17.36 24.90 35.38
CA GLU A 86 17.93 25.82 36.40
C GLU A 86 16.98 26.97 36.77
N GLY A 87 16.01 27.28 35.90
CA GLY A 87 14.92 28.24 36.14
C GLY A 87 13.68 27.68 36.85
N GLY A 88 13.70 26.44 37.33
CA GLY A 88 12.57 25.80 38.02
C GLY A 88 11.43 25.33 37.10
N GLU A 89 11.58 25.47 35.78
CA GLU A 89 10.60 24.96 34.81
C GLU A 89 10.78 23.46 34.59
N GLN A 90 9.67 22.70 34.64
CA GLN A 90 9.66 21.29 34.26
C GLN A 90 9.77 21.15 32.74
N LYS A 91 10.98 20.89 32.24
CA LYS A 91 11.23 20.59 30.82
C LYS A 91 11.46 19.09 30.64
N ARG A 92 10.99 18.56 29.51
CA ARG A 92 11.28 17.18 29.13
C ARG A 92 12.47 17.17 28.16
N PRO A 93 13.44 16.27 28.36
CA PRO A 93 14.63 16.24 27.54
C PRO A 93 14.28 16.06 26.06
N LEU A 94 15.19 16.50 25.20
CA LEU A 94 15.10 16.22 23.77
C LEU A 94 15.22 14.71 23.54
N LEU A 95 14.59 14.24 22.47
CA LEU A 95 14.76 12.85 22.09
C LEU A 95 16.14 12.68 21.45
N SER A 96 16.83 11.57 21.72
CA SER A 96 18.10 11.29 21.04
C SER A 96 17.87 11.13 19.53
N SER A 97 18.90 11.42 18.73
CA SER A 97 18.86 11.22 17.28
C SER A 97 18.54 9.77 16.90
N ASP A 98 19.10 8.80 17.63
CA ASP A 98 18.82 7.37 17.48
C ASP A 98 17.33 7.03 17.72
N ALA A 99 16.75 7.51 18.84
CA ALA A 99 15.35 7.28 19.13
C ALA A 99 14.42 7.96 18.11
N THR A 100 14.79 9.14 17.63
CA THR A 100 14.07 9.85 16.56
C THR A 100 14.10 9.05 15.26
N ALA A 101 15.27 8.53 14.88
CA ALA A 101 15.42 7.68 13.69
C ALA A 101 14.57 6.42 13.78
N LYS A 102 14.53 5.76 14.94
CA LYS A 102 13.67 4.59 15.19
C LYS A 102 12.18 4.91 15.04
N LEU A 103 11.73 6.06 15.51
CA LEU A 103 10.34 6.49 15.33
C LEU A 103 10.00 6.75 13.85
N MET A 104 10.89 7.40 13.11
CA MET A 104 10.71 7.57 11.67
C MET A 104 10.67 6.24 10.93
N GLN A 105 11.56 5.30 11.27
CA GLN A 105 11.56 3.96 10.69
C GLN A 105 10.26 3.21 11.00
N LEU A 106 9.76 3.30 12.24
CA LEU A 106 8.48 2.72 12.61
C LEU A 106 7.31 3.34 11.79
N ALA A 107 7.35 4.65 11.52
CA ALA A 107 6.36 5.31 10.68
C ALA A 107 6.39 4.79 9.23
N VAL A 108 7.58 4.63 8.65
CA VAL A 108 7.77 4.03 7.33
C VAL A 108 7.26 2.59 7.31
N ASP A 109 7.61 1.77 8.30
CA ASP A 109 7.20 0.38 8.38
C ASP A 109 5.68 0.22 8.51
N LEU A 110 5.04 1.05 9.35
CA LEU A 110 3.58 1.05 9.48
C LEU A 110 2.90 1.47 8.17
N HIS A 111 3.41 2.52 7.51
CA HIS A 111 2.90 2.93 6.21
C HIS A 111 3.06 1.83 5.14
N ALA A 112 4.23 1.20 5.06
CA ALA A 112 4.50 0.11 4.13
C ALA A 112 3.59 -1.10 4.37
N ARG A 113 3.34 -1.47 5.63
CA ARG A 113 2.39 -2.55 5.98
C ARG A 113 0.96 -2.22 5.56
N GLN A 114 0.54 -0.96 5.70
CA GLN A 114 -0.78 -0.52 5.26
C GLN A 114 -0.90 -0.55 3.73
N LEU A 115 0.18 -0.16 3.02
CA LEU A 115 0.24 -0.21 1.56
C LEU A 115 0.18 -1.67 1.06
N GLN A 116 0.94 -2.56 1.68
CA GLN A 116 0.88 -4.00 1.36
C GLN A 116 -0.52 -4.58 1.59
N ARG A 117 -1.21 -4.15 2.67
CA ARG A 117 -2.58 -4.58 2.96
C ARG A 117 -3.59 -4.04 1.94
N SER A 118 -3.41 -2.84 1.41
CA SER A 118 -4.28 -2.32 0.34
C SER A 118 -4.05 -3.02 -1.00
N GLU A 119 -2.80 -3.33 -1.32
CA GLU A 119 -2.45 -4.04 -2.57
C GLU A 119 -2.81 -5.53 -2.52
N ALA A 120 -3.09 -6.11 -1.35
CA ALA A 120 -3.53 -7.50 -1.22
C ALA A 120 -4.77 -7.82 -2.07
N TRP A 121 -5.65 -6.85 -2.31
CA TRP A 121 -6.77 -7.04 -3.22
C TRP A 121 -6.29 -7.23 -4.67
N ARG A 122 -5.28 -6.46 -5.09
CA ARG A 122 -4.67 -6.55 -6.42
C ARG A 122 -3.88 -7.83 -6.60
N THR A 123 -3.14 -8.27 -5.59
CA THR A 123 -2.28 -9.45 -5.67
C THR A 123 -3.05 -10.76 -5.51
N THR A 124 -4.14 -10.78 -4.74
CA THR A 124 -4.87 -12.01 -4.43
C THR A 124 -6.15 -12.16 -5.24
N VAL A 125 -6.94 -11.10 -5.42
CA VAL A 125 -8.26 -11.24 -6.08
C VAL A 125 -8.16 -11.24 -7.60
N ILE A 126 -7.25 -10.45 -8.19
CA ILE A 126 -7.05 -10.46 -9.66
C ILE A 126 -6.69 -11.85 -10.20
N PRO A 127 -5.68 -12.59 -9.68
CA PRO A 127 -5.36 -13.90 -10.23
C PRO A 127 -6.47 -14.93 -9.99
N ILE A 128 -7.20 -14.85 -8.87
CA ILE A 128 -8.34 -15.73 -8.62
C ILE A 128 -9.45 -15.47 -9.64
N VAL A 129 -9.80 -14.20 -9.89
CA VAL A 129 -10.83 -13.84 -10.87
C VAL A 129 -10.39 -14.26 -12.29
N ILE A 130 -9.13 -14.05 -12.65
CA ILE A 130 -8.59 -14.51 -13.95
C ILE A 130 -8.68 -16.04 -14.06
N ALA A 131 -8.29 -16.78 -13.02
CA ALA A 131 -8.36 -18.24 -13.02
C ALA A 131 -9.80 -18.74 -13.15
N VAL A 132 -10.75 -18.12 -12.44
CA VAL A 132 -12.18 -18.45 -12.55
C VAL A 132 -12.71 -18.15 -13.95
N LEU A 133 -12.39 -16.97 -14.52
CA LEU A 133 -12.79 -16.62 -15.89
C LEU A 133 -12.20 -17.59 -16.92
N ALA A 134 -10.93 -18.00 -16.77
CA ALA A 134 -10.29 -18.98 -17.65
C ALA A 134 -10.94 -20.37 -17.54
N ALA A 135 -11.28 -20.81 -16.33
CA ALA A 135 -11.97 -22.08 -16.10
C ALA A 135 -13.38 -22.09 -16.70
N VAL A 136 -14.11 -20.97 -16.61
CA VAL A 136 -15.42 -20.83 -17.25
C VAL A 136 -15.27 -20.88 -18.77
N ALA A 137 -14.32 -20.14 -19.35
CA ALA A 137 -14.08 -20.13 -20.79
C ALA A 137 -13.67 -21.50 -21.35
N SER A 138 -12.87 -22.28 -20.63
CA SER A 138 -12.45 -23.61 -21.08
C SER A 138 -13.64 -24.59 -21.15
N ILE A 139 -14.56 -24.53 -20.18
CA ILE A 139 -15.78 -25.34 -20.20
C ILE A 139 -16.63 -24.98 -21.43
N PHE A 140 -16.86 -23.69 -21.71
CA PHE A 140 -17.61 -23.26 -22.90
C PHE A 140 -16.95 -23.69 -24.22
N SER A 141 -15.63 -23.65 -24.32
CA SER A 141 -14.91 -24.06 -25.53
C SER A 141 -15.08 -25.55 -25.86
N ALA A 142 -15.16 -26.42 -24.83
CA ALA A 142 -15.38 -27.84 -25.03
C ALA A 142 -16.78 -28.14 -25.61
N PHE A 143 -17.80 -27.37 -25.22
CA PHE A 143 -19.16 -27.52 -25.75
C PHE A 143 -19.27 -27.13 -27.24
N ILE A 144 -18.54 -26.10 -27.69
CA ILE A 144 -18.50 -25.70 -29.10
C ILE A 144 -17.75 -26.74 -29.95
N ASN A 145 -16.68 -27.34 -29.42
CA ASN A 145 -15.94 -28.40 -30.13
C ASN A 145 -16.73 -29.71 -30.29
N ILE A 146 -17.63 -30.03 -29.35
CA ILE A 146 -18.49 -31.23 -29.44
C ILE A 146 -19.53 -31.11 -30.58
N THR A 147 -19.87 -29.89 -31.02
CA THR A 147 -20.83 -29.67 -32.10
C THR A 147 -20.22 -29.72 -33.51
N GLN A 148 -18.89 -29.66 -33.63
CA GLN A 148 -18.20 -29.93 -34.89
C GLN A 148 -17.88 -31.43 -34.98
N LYS A 149 -18.72 -32.18 -35.70
CA LYS A 149 -18.35 -33.54 -36.13
C LYS A 149 -17.01 -33.46 -36.86
N PRO A 150 -16.00 -34.27 -36.52
CA PRO A 150 -14.80 -34.37 -37.35
C PRO A 150 -15.25 -34.83 -38.74
N GLN A 151 -15.01 -34.00 -39.75
CA GLN A 151 -15.16 -34.39 -41.14
C GLN A 151 -14.20 -35.55 -41.40
N PRO A 152 -14.66 -36.72 -41.88
CA PRO A 152 -13.74 -37.76 -42.30
C PRO A 152 -12.96 -37.23 -43.50
N VAL A 153 -11.64 -37.12 -43.36
CA VAL A 153 -10.75 -36.90 -44.49
C VAL A 153 -10.90 -38.11 -45.41
N GLY A 154 -11.70 -37.97 -46.45
CA GLY A 154 -11.93 -39.01 -47.44
C GLY A 154 -10.63 -39.31 -48.17
N PHE A 155 -10.03 -40.47 -47.88
CA PHE A 155 -9.00 -41.07 -48.71
C PHE A 155 -9.69 -41.65 -49.94
N ALA A 156 -9.90 -40.82 -50.97
CA ALA A 156 -10.47 -41.23 -52.24
C ALA A 156 -9.49 -40.92 -53.37
N GLY A 157 -8.94 -41.98 -53.95
CA GLY A 157 -8.55 -42.01 -55.35
C GLY A 157 -7.05 -42.02 -55.63
N ILE A 158 -6.44 -43.21 -55.61
CA ILE A 158 -5.53 -43.66 -56.68
C ILE A 158 -5.71 -45.18 -56.87
N CYS A 159 -6.78 -45.60 -57.55
CA CYS A 159 -6.75 -46.85 -58.30
C CYS A 159 -6.20 -46.51 -59.69
N ASN A 160 -4.91 -46.77 -59.93
CA ASN A 160 -4.35 -46.67 -61.27
C ASN A 160 -4.47 -48.04 -61.95
N GLU A 161 -5.21 -48.02 -63.05
CA GLU A 161 -5.50 -49.12 -63.95
C GLU A 161 -4.23 -49.46 -64.77
N ALA A 162 -3.52 -50.53 -64.40
CA ALA A 162 -2.40 -51.04 -65.19
C ALA A 162 -2.90 -52.07 -66.21
N ARG A 163 -3.22 -51.55 -67.40
CA ARG A 163 -3.21 -52.11 -68.78
C ARG A 163 -2.83 -53.60 -68.95
N PRO A 164 -3.59 -54.40 -69.74
CA PRO A 164 -3.28 -55.81 -70.00
C PRO A 164 -2.07 -55.97 -70.94
N LEU A 165 -1.22 -56.96 -70.61
CA LEU A 165 -0.07 -57.42 -71.41
C LEU A 165 -0.55 -58.11 -72.69
N ALA A 166 -0.26 -57.48 -73.82
CA ALA A 166 -0.36 -58.11 -75.13
C ALA A 166 0.79 -59.11 -75.31
N ALA A 167 0.43 -60.22 -75.97
CA ALA A 167 1.24 -61.39 -76.24
C ALA A 167 2.43 -61.10 -77.16
N GLU A 168 3.55 -61.78 -76.92
CA GLU A 168 4.47 -62.19 -77.98
C GLU A 168 5.12 -63.52 -77.58
N SER A 169 4.91 -64.55 -78.39
CA SER A 169 5.49 -65.89 -78.28
C SER A 169 6.24 -66.16 -79.60
N PRO A 170 7.54 -66.53 -79.58
CA PRO A 170 8.23 -66.94 -80.80
C PRO A 170 8.35 -68.45 -80.87
N ARG A 171 7.70 -69.09 -81.86
CA ARG A 171 8.22 -70.20 -82.69
C ARG A 171 7.44 -70.28 -83.99
#